data_AF-A0A1G9IFP1-F1
#
_entry.id   AF-A0A1G9IFP1-F1
#
_cell.length_a   1.000
_cell.length_b   1.000
_cell.length_c   1.000
_cell.angle_alpha   90.00
_cell.angle_beta   90.00
_cell.angle_gamma   90.00
#
_symmetry.space_group_name_H-M   'P 1'
#
loop_
_entity.id
_entity.type
_entity.pdbx_description
1 polymer ?
#
loop_
_entity_poly.entity_id
_entity_poly.type
_entity_poly.pdbx_seq_one_letter_code
_entity_poly.pdbx_strand_id
1 'polypeptide(L)'
;MAHLELAWRASERGELLLGGTVGEPVESAVLLFRCDSPAIPTAFAQADPYVVNGLVTNWRVEPWNTIVGDEAANPLHPDHNAR
;
A
#
# COMPACT_ATOMS: atom_id res chain seq x y z
N MET A 1 -17.59 3.25 -6.92
CA MET A 1 -17.13 4.59 -6.45
C MET A 1 -15.70 4.75 -6.90
N ALA A 2 -15.33 5.89 -7.45
CA ALA A 2 -14.11 6.05 -8.25
C ALA A 2 -12.81 5.69 -7.50
N HIS A 3 -12.72 5.95 -6.19
CA HIS A 3 -11.58 5.50 -5.36
C HIS A 3 -11.43 3.97 -5.38
N LEU A 4 -12.52 3.23 -5.12
CA LEU A 4 -12.48 1.77 -5.11
C LEU A 4 -12.16 1.20 -6.50
N GLU A 5 -12.66 1.81 -7.58
CA GLU A 5 -12.32 1.39 -8.95
C GLU A 5 -10.82 1.58 -9.24
N LEU A 6 -10.22 2.68 -8.78
CA LEU A 6 -8.78 2.92 -8.88
C LEU A 6 -7.98 1.88 -8.06
N ALA A 7 -8.39 1.62 -6.82
CA ALA A 7 -7.77 0.64 -5.93
C ALA A 7 -7.83 -0.78 -6.50
N TRP A 8 -8.99 -1.22 -6.98
CA TRP A 8 -9.15 -2.55 -7.58
C TRP A 8 -8.30 -2.70 -8.84
N ARG A 9 -8.26 -1.70 -9.73
CA ARG A 9 -7.38 -1.76 -10.92
C ARG A 9 -5.91 -1.85 -10.55
N ALA A 10 -5.46 -1.16 -9.50
CA ALA A 10 -4.08 -1.28 -9.01
C ALA A 10 -3.81 -2.67 -8.42
N SER A 11 -4.79 -3.26 -7.73
CA SER A 11 -4.71 -4.62 -7.20
C SER A 11 -4.67 -5.68 -8.30
N GLU A 12 -5.50 -5.53 -9.34
CA GLU A 12 -5.51 -6.41 -10.52
C GLU A 12 -4.17 -6.41 -11.28
N ARG A 13 -3.43 -5.29 -11.25
CA ARG A 13 -2.05 -5.21 -11.79
C ARG A 13 -1.00 -5.82 -10.87
N GLY A 14 -1.38 -6.24 -9.66
CA GLY A 14 -0.46 -6.73 -8.63
C GLY A 14 0.33 -5.63 -7.92
N GLU A 15 -0.01 -4.36 -8.14
CA GLU A 15 0.68 -3.21 -7.54
C GLU A 15 0.18 -2.94 -6.12
N LEU A 16 -1.14 -2.95 -5.89
CA LEU A 16 -1.75 -2.74 -4.57
C LEU A 16 -2.09 -4.09 -3.94
N LEU A 17 -1.38 -4.47 -2.88
CA LEU A 17 -1.58 -5.73 -2.16
C LEU A 17 -2.79 -5.65 -1.21
N LEU A 18 -2.84 -4.59 -0.40
CA LEU A 18 -3.86 -4.40 0.63
C LEU A 18 -4.19 -2.91 0.79
N GLY A 19 -5.44 -2.59 1.10
CA GLY A 19 -5.88 -1.25 1.45
C GLY A 19 -6.94 -1.28 2.52
N GLY A 20 -6.85 -0.40 3.52
CA GLY A 20 -7.80 -0.35 4.62
C GLY A 20 -7.70 0.89 5.48
N THR A 21 -8.69 1.10 6.34
CA THR A 21 -8.75 2.20 7.30
C THR A 21 -8.05 1.85 8.61
N VAL A 22 -7.57 2.86 9.32
CA VAL A 22 -6.96 2.75 10.65
C VAL A 22 -7.72 3.66 11.62
N GLY A 23 -7.97 3.17 12.84
CA GLY A 23 -8.67 3.89 13.91
C GLY A 23 -10.13 3.46 14.08
N GLU A 24 -10.68 3.71 15.27
CA GLU A 24 -12.11 3.56 15.61
C GLU A 24 -12.52 4.72 16.56
N PRO A 25 -13.08 5.84 16.06
CA PRO A 25 -13.49 6.09 14.66
C PRO A 25 -12.31 6.18 13.68
N VAL A 26 -12.57 6.04 12.38
CA VAL A 26 -11.54 6.09 11.34
C VAL A 26 -10.74 7.40 11.38
N GLU A 27 -9.42 7.28 11.52
CA GLU A 27 -8.47 8.39 11.59
C GLU A 27 -7.68 8.54 10.29
N SER A 28 -7.37 7.43 9.63
CA SER A 28 -6.53 7.40 8.42
C SER A 28 -6.74 6.13 7.59
N ALA A 29 -5.94 5.96 6.54
CA ALA A 29 -5.88 4.74 5.74
C ALA A 29 -4.43 4.31 5.50
N VAL A 30 -4.23 3.00 5.34
CA VAL A 30 -2.96 2.40 4.93
C VAL A 30 -3.20 1.58 3.68
N LEU A 31 -2.38 1.83 2.66
CA LEU A 31 -2.36 1.10 1.41
C LEU A 31 -0.96 0.54 1.20
N LEU A 32 -0.85 -0.78 1.05
CA LEU A 32 0.40 -1.50 0.86
C LEU A 32 0.61 -1.81 -0.62
N PHE A 33 1.66 -1.24 -1.19
CA PHE A 33 2.04 -1.49 -2.58
C PHE A 33 3.26 -2.40 -2.69
N ARG A 34 3.27 -3.25 -3.72
CA ARG A 34 4.44 -3.97 -4.22
C ARG A 34 4.92 -3.29 -5.50
N CYS A 35 6.09 -2.66 -5.45
CA CYS A 35 6.64 -1.91 -6.56
C CYS A 35 8.14 -1.69 -6.41
N ASP A 36 8.84 -1.57 -7.54
CA ASP A 36 10.28 -1.27 -7.57
C ASP A 36 10.60 0.22 -7.39
N SER A 37 9.58 1.08 -7.38
CA SER A 37 9.74 2.55 -7.31
C SER A 37 8.58 3.21 -6.59
N PRO A 38 8.83 4.25 -5.77
CA PRO A 38 7.78 5.03 -5.12
C PRO A 38 6.87 5.79 -6.11
N ALA A 39 7.25 5.87 -7.39
CA ALA A 39 6.45 6.51 -8.42
C ALA A 39 5.05 5.88 -8.57
N ILE A 40 4.91 4.57 -8.35
CA ILE A 40 3.61 3.86 -8.46
C ILE A 40 2.62 4.31 -7.37
N PRO A 41 2.92 4.17 -6.06
CA PRO A 41 2.02 4.64 -5.02
C PRO A 41 1.87 6.18 -5.01
N THR A 42 2.87 6.94 -5.45
CA THR A 42 2.73 8.40 -5.66
C THR A 42 1.70 8.71 -6.73
N ALA A 43 1.77 8.07 -7.90
CA ALA A 43 0.81 8.27 -8.98
C ALA A 43 -0.60 7.85 -8.56
N PHE A 44 -0.73 6.77 -7.80
CA PHE A 44 -2.00 6.37 -7.19
C PHE A 44 -2.57 7.48 -6.30
N ALA A 45 -1.79 7.98 -5.34
CA ALA A 45 -2.25 9.00 -4.41
C ALA A 45 -2.61 10.32 -5.11
N GLN A 46 -1.86 10.70 -6.15
CA GLN A 46 -2.16 11.89 -6.97
C GLN A 46 -3.45 11.75 -7.79
N ALA A 47 -3.80 10.52 -8.20
CA ALA A 47 -5.00 10.23 -8.98
C ALA A 47 -6.23 9.88 -8.11
N ASP A 48 -6.03 9.62 -6.82
CA ASP A 48 -7.08 9.19 -5.91
C ASP A 48 -8.17 10.27 -5.76
N PRO A 49 -9.44 9.98 -6.11
CA PRO A 49 -10.55 10.91 -5.90
C PRO A 49 -10.70 11.41 -4.46
N TYR A 50 -10.26 10.64 -3.46
CA TYR A 50 -10.24 11.10 -2.09
C TYR A 50 -9.21 12.22 -1.87
N VAL A 51 -8.07 12.17 -2.54
CA VAL A 51 -7.05 13.24 -2.49
C VAL A 51 -7.49 14.42 -3.35
N VAL A 52 -7.88 14.18 -4.60
CA VAL A 52 -8.26 15.23 -5.56
C VAL A 52 -9.45 16.05 -5.07
N ASN A 53 -10.42 15.41 -4.40
CA ASN A 53 -11.60 16.10 -3.86
C ASN A 53 -11.42 16.58 -2.41
N GLY A 54 -10.22 16.48 -1.84
CA GLY A 54 -9.88 17.04 -0.54
C GLY A 54 -10.41 16.27 0.69
N LEU A 55 -10.89 15.04 0.52
CA LEU A 55 -11.23 14.17 1.66
C LEU A 55 -9.96 13.72 2.39
N VAL A 56 -8.94 13.31 1.64
CA VAL A 56 -7.57 13.06 2.14
C VAL A 56 -6.78 14.33 1.94
N THR A 57 -6.42 15.00 3.04
CA THR A 57 -5.74 16.30 3.01
C THR A 57 -4.22 16.19 2.97
N ASN A 58 -3.67 15.04 3.36
CA ASN A 58 -2.24 14.75 3.30
C ASN A 58 -1.99 13.25 3.11
N TRP A 59 -0.89 12.91 2.43
CA TRP A 59 -0.43 11.54 2.25
C TRP A 59 1.09 11.53 2.14
N ARG A 60 1.69 10.36 2.40
CA ARG A 60 3.12 10.11 2.18
C ARG A 60 3.33 8.70 1.67
N VAL A 61 4.44 8.49 0.98
CA VAL A 61 4.89 7.19 0.51
C VAL A 61 6.17 6.86 1.25
N GLU A 62 6.17 5.74 1.96
CA GLU A 62 7.33 5.27 2.73
C GLU A 62 7.69 3.84 2.30
N PRO A 63 8.98 3.53 2.07
CA PRO A 63 9.39 2.18 1.77
C PRO A 63 9.19 1.28 2.99
N TRP A 64 8.62 0.09 2.77
CA TRP A 64 8.49 -0.94 3.80
C TRP A 64 9.27 -2.19 3.44
N ASN A 65 10.40 -2.39 4.13
CA ASN A 65 11.19 -3.61 4.02
C ASN A 65 10.53 -4.73 4.85
N THR A 66 9.77 -5.60 4.19
CA THR A 66 9.03 -6.69 4.83
C THR A 66 9.90 -7.94 4.97
N ILE A 67 9.94 -8.52 6.18
CA ILE A 67 10.83 -9.63 6.56
C ILE A 67 10.07 -10.90 6.96
N VAL A 68 8.86 -10.77 7.49
CA VAL A 68 8.06 -11.90 7.97
C VAL A 68 6.69 -11.84 7.30
N GLY A 69 6.17 -13.00 6.91
CA GLY A 69 4.89 -13.16 6.23
C GLY A 69 5.04 -13.81 4.85
N ASP A 70 3.98 -14.46 4.39
CA ASP A 70 3.98 -15.21 3.12
C ASP A 70 4.28 -14.33 1.90
N GLU A 71 4.00 -13.02 2.02
CA GLU A 71 4.25 -12.01 0.99
C GLU A 71 5.43 -11.08 1.30
N ALA A 72 6.28 -11.41 2.29
CA ALA A 72 7.45 -10.61 2.60
C ALA A 72 8.40 -10.52 1.38
N ALA A 73 8.90 -9.33 1.08
CA ALA A 73 9.80 -9.08 -0.04
C ALA A 73 11.21 -9.65 0.23
N ASN A 74 11.64 -9.60 1.50
CA ASN A 74 12.96 -10.08 1.94
C ASN A 74 12.80 -11.04 3.12
N PRO A 75 12.19 -12.22 2.93
CA PRO A 75 11.86 -13.11 4.04
C PRO A 75 13.12 -13.59 4.76
N LEU A 76 13.14 -13.44 6.08
CA LEU A 76 14.22 -13.98 6.93
C LEU A 76 13.63 -14.90 7.98
N HIS A 77 13.83 -16.21 7.81
CA HIS A 77 13.49 -17.19 8.83
C HIS A 77 14.59 -17.26 9.89
N PRO A 78 14.23 -17.38 11.19
CA PRO A 78 15.19 -17.50 12.28
C PRO A 78 16.21 -18.64 12.13
N ASP A 79 15.86 -19.71 11.41
CA ASP A 79 16.64 -20.95 11.31
C ASP A 79 17.72 -20.93 10.21
N HIS A 80 18.29 -19.78 9.87
CA HIS A 80 19.38 -19.65 8.87
C HIS A 80 20.72 -20.30 9.29
N ASN A 81 20.70 -21.30 10.18
CA ASN A 81 21.79 -22.18 10.57
C ASN A 81 21.55 -23.67 10.25
N ALA A 82 20.58 -24.02 9.41
CA ALA A 82 20.51 -25.37 8.83
C ALA A 82 21.17 -25.37 7.45
N ARG A 83 22.47 -25.72 7.43
CA ARG A 83 23.06 -26.40 6.27
C ARG A 83 22.49 -27.81 6.16
#